data_AF-A0AAD6VHS5-F1
#
_entry.id   AF-A0AAD6VHS5-F1
#
_cell.length_a   1.000
_cell.length_b   1.000
_cell.length_c   1.000
_cell.angle_alpha   90.00
_cell.angle_beta   90.00
_cell.angle_gamma   90.00
#
_symmetry.space_group_name_H-M   'P 1'
#
loop_
_entity.id
_entity.type
_entity.pdbx_description
1 polymer ?
#
loop_
_entity_poly.entity_id
_entity_poly.type
_entity_poly.pdbx_seq_one_letter_code
_entity_poly.pdbx_strand_id
1 'polypeptide(L)'
;MPDNSLPDEIISEILSPALTVDDDVFSHNWGVSPFASYSESTSAYLLVCKSWLRVATPLLYNVVILRSKAQAKALARALSGNTDLGRFIKKLRVEGGYGPAMHTVLQCVPNVSDLLLSLEIYSSDSTDGLCKGLRLINPTRLILRDNINKPMTNKMAMKLVNALAEAILNWKCLLVFDWPYSEYSSDHKRIESIVRPLLQANRLQTVVARSTSHASWTYEKFKKCPLQNIRFKTPVYEDSRWHPLMDPTIKSLLRYAKRPALCTQQSSGIELSYVAPSLNPFFTPMSSTADDVQDGVWSRVLYFAHLRKDVSPRLALLLVSKRFYRLGLQYYYEHVVLKNSRTISNLALTLSQRPSLGAHIRTIYASLRADQEYPYFEFGLDNEFPGDSSLGDSGSAIIPVDALPMLEELRVRDSNESFLTALSLMKLASLRSAAFLCHVRSEGFLQTHGHRLNELEITIVSVNLLSVCIFALCPNLSHITVLSASSYDTAPPNEAKFLSRNPAASLGRIDFIVPLQTKKDILTRWEEFFATFSHESFPNLREISIDCFRWPTNEREIAKSPWVRVAEKLLKEDMHLMDKTGKKWRSRLKMKRIDGTG
;
A
#
# COMPACT_ATOMS: atom_id res chain seq x y z
N MET A 1 -20.60 16.46 -44.28
CA MET A 1 -20.67 15.23 -43.48
C MET A 1 -21.27 15.59 -42.15
N PRO A 2 -22.30 14.88 -41.65
CA PRO A 2 -22.87 15.17 -40.33
C PRO A 2 -21.78 15.03 -39.26
N ASP A 3 -21.75 15.99 -38.34
CA ASP A 3 -20.77 16.09 -37.27
C ASP A 3 -21.04 14.96 -36.26
N ASN A 4 -20.36 13.83 -36.40
CA ASN A 4 -20.50 12.64 -35.54
C ASN A 4 -19.85 12.85 -34.14
N SER A 5 -19.74 14.10 -33.67
CA SER A 5 -19.14 14.39 -32.37
C SER A 5 -20.14 14.10 -31.25
N LEU A 6 -19.75 13.28 -30.28
CA LEU A 6 -20.48 13.13 -29.03
C LEU A 6 -20.69 14.49 -28.35
N PRO A 7 -21.85 14.74 -27.70
CA PRO A 7 -22.04 15.92 -26.85
C PRO A 7 -20.99 15.99 -25.74
N ASP A 8 -20.66 17.20 -25.29
CA ASP A 8 -19.60 17.43 -24.31
C ASP A 8 -19.90 16.79 -22.96
N GLU A 9 -21.17 16.71 -22.58
CA GLU A 9 -21.62 16.08 -21.35
C GLU A 9 -21.25 14.59 -21.34
N ILE A 10 -21.44 13.93 -22.48
CA ILE A 10 -21.12 12.50 -22.65
C ILE A 10 -19.60 12.29 -22.67
N ILE A 11 -18.86 13.16 -23.36
CA ILE A 11 -17.39 13.12 -23.34
C ILE A 11 -16.88 13.35 -21.91
N SER A 12 -17.48 14.28 -21.17
CA SER A 12 -17.13 14.60 -19.79
C SER A 12 -17.38 13.40 -18.88
N GLU A 13 -18.52 12.72 -19.03
CA GLU A 13 -18.86 11.52 -18.26
C GLU A 13 -17.91 10.37 -18.54
N ILE A 14 -17.57 10.13 -19.82
CA ILE A 14 -16.59 9.10 -20.23
C ILE A 14 -15.22 9.38 -19.62
N LEU A 15 -14.80 10.64 -19.61
CA LEU A 15 -13.45 11.04 -19.19
C LEU A 15 -13.32 11.22 -17.68
N SER A 16 -14.41 11.48 -16.96
CA SER A 16 -14.38 11.78 -15.53
C SER A 16 -13.71 10.67 -14.70
N PRO A 17 -14.03 9.36 -14.85
CA PRO A 17 -13.37 8.30 -14.07
C PRO A 17 -11.85 8.21 -14.28
N ALA A 18 -11.35 8.65 -15.43
CA ALA A 18 -9.93 8.60 -15.77
C ALA A 18 -9.17 9.89 -15.41
N LEU A 19 -9.86 11.04 -15.37
CA LEU A 19 -9.25 12.36 -15.17
C LEU A 19 -9.53 12.97 -13.79
N THR A 20 -10.54 12.49 -13.07
CA THR A 20 -10.87 12.96 -11.72
C THR A 20 -10.14 12.16 -10.66
N VAL A 21 -9.96 12.79 -9.50
CA VAL A 21 -9.31 12.19 -8.33
C VAL A 21 -10.28 12.27 -7.17
N ASP A 22 -10.65 11.12 -6.65
CA ASP A 22 -11.51 11.01 -5.46
C ASP A 22 -10.93 11.81 -4.29
N ASP A 23 -11.79 12.47 -3.51
CA ASP A 23 -11.36 13.32 -2.40
C ASP A 23 -10.58 12.55 -1.33
N ASP A 24 -10.97 11.30 -1.05
CA ASP A 24 -10.28 10.42 -0.11
C ASP A 24 -8.86 10.09 -0.57
N VAL A 25 -8.66 9.90 -1.89
CA VAL A 25 -7.35 9.66 -2.49
C VAL A 25 -6.52 10.96 -2.50
N PHE A 26 -7.14 12.09 -2.87
CA PHE A 26 -6.48 13.40 -2.83
C PHE A 26 -6.02 13.77 -1.42
N SER A 27 -6.86 13.56 -0.41
CA SER A 27 -6.60 13.92 0.99
C SER A 27 -5.80 12.86 1.75
N HIS A 28 -5.43 11.76 1.10
CA HIS A 28 -4.63 10.70 1.70
C HIS A 28 -3.24 11.22 2.09
N ASN A 29 -2.99 11.33 3.39
CA ASN A 29 -1.77 11.90 3.97
C ASN A 29 -0.91 10.86 4.72
N TRP A 30 -1.03 9.57 4.39
CA TRP A 30 -0.18 8.52 4.97
C TRP A 30 1.22 8.51 4.36
N GLY A 31 2.10 7.65 4.90
CA GLY A 31 3.53 7.65 4.62
C GLY A 31 3.89 7.50 3.14
N VAL A 32 3.08 6.78 2.35
CA VAL A 32 3.25 6.66 0.91
C VAL A 32 2.12 7.39 0.20
N SER A 33 2.48 8.24 -0.77
CA SER A 33 1.50 8.92 -1.62
C SER A 33 0.76 7.88 -2.46
N PRO A 34 -0.58 7.92 -2.57
CA PRO A 34 -1.30 7.03 -3.50
C PRO A 34 -0.95 7.33 -4.96
N PHE A 35 -0.32 8.48 -5.21
CA PHE A 35 0.15 8.89 -6.53
C PHE A 35 1.57 8.40 -6.83
N ALA A 36 2.19 7.62 -5.93
CA ALA A 36 3.53 7.04 -6.10
C ALA A 36 3.62 6.00 -7.20
N SER A 37 2.53 5.27 -7.46
CA SER A 37 2.47 4.12 -8.36
C SER A 37 1.72 4.38 -9.67
N TYR A 38 1.35 5.62 -9.98
CA TYR A 38 0.65 5.92 -11.24
C TYR A 38 1.57 5.72 -12.44
N SER A 39 1.23 4.75 -13.28
CA SER A 39 1.99 4.36 -14.47
C SER A 39 1.58 5.12 -15.74
N GLU A 40 0.37 5.66 -15.79
CA GLU A 40 -0.20 6.23 -17.01
C GLU A 40 -0.33 7.76 -16.95
N SER A 41 0.01 8.40 -18.06
CA SER A 41 -0.15 9.84 -18.22
C SER A 41 -1.58 10.19 -18.63
N THR A 42 -2.31 10.86 -17.75
CA THR A 42 -3.66 11.35 -18.05
C THR A 42 -3.71 12.39 -19.17
N SER A 43 -2.57 12.97 -19.58
CA SER A 43 -2.55 13.88 -20.72
C SER A 43 -2.75 13.17 -22.07
N ALA A 44 -2.64 11.84 -22.13
CA ALA A 44 -2.90 11.08 -23.36
C ALA A 44 -4.35 11.27 -23.86
N TYR A 45 -5.31 11.41 -22.94
CA TYR A 45 -6.72 11.66 -23.27
C TYR A 45 -6.93 13.00 -23.98
N LEU A 46 -6.05 13.99 -23.77
CA LEU A 46 -6.14 15.29 -24.44
C LEU A 46 -5.78 15.23 -25.93
N LEU A 47 -5.10 14.17 -26.38
CA LEU A 47 -4.55 14.06 -27.73
C LEU A 47 -5.49 13.34 -28.70
N VAL A 48 -6.66 12.89 -28.25
CA VAL A 48 -7.60 12.11 -29.07
C VAL A 48 -8.24 12.97 -30.16
N CYS A 49 -8.90 14.08 -29.79
CA CYS A 49 -9.46 15.05 -30.73
C CYS A 49 -9.69 16.41 -30.05
N LYS A 50 -10.09 17.43 -30.82
CA LYS A 50 -10.33 18.80 -30.31
C LYS A 50 -11.46 18.86 -29.26
N SER A 51 -12.52 18.07 -29.41
CA SER A 51 -13.61 18.01 -28.42
C SER A 51 -13.14 17.39 -27.11
N TRP A 52 -12.38 16.29 -27.17
CA TRP A 52 -11.78 15.68 -25.99
C TRP A 52 -10.81 16.64 -25.30
N LEU A 53 -9.93 17.32 -26.06
CA LEU A 53 -9.04 18.36 -25.49
C LEU A 53 -9.85 19.41 -24.72
N ARG A 54 -10.91 19.96 -25.32
CA ARG A 54 -11.73 21.02 -24.72
C ARG A 54 -12.43 20.56 -23.45
N VAL A 55 -13.03 19.36 -23.45
CA VAL A 55 -13.79 18.81 -22.32
C VAL A 55 -12.89 18.27 -21.21
N ALA A 56 -11.80 17.60 -21.57
CA ALA A 56 -10.85 17.03 -20.62
C ALA A 56 -9.98 18.08 -19.91
N THR A 57 -9.69 19.21 -20.55
CA THR A 57 -8.83 20.25 -19.95
C THR A 57 -9.32 20.70 -18.57
N PRO A 58 -10.58 21.12 -18.37
CA PRO A 58 -11.05 21.50 -17.03
C PRO A 58 -11.05 20.33 -16.04
N LEU A 59 -11.35 19.10 -16.48
CA LEU A 59 -11.32 17.90 -15.62
C LEU A 59 -9.89 17.59 -15.15
N LEU A 60 -8.93 17.60 -16.07
CA LEU A 60 -7.52 17.32 -15.80
C LEU A 60 -6.90 18.38 -14.87
N TYR A 61 -7.23 19.65 -15.07
CA TYR A 61 -6.70 20.74 -14.25
C TYR A 61 -7.45 20.89 -12.92
N ASN A 62 -8.60 20.25 -12.71
CA ASN A 62 -9.37 20.37 -11.46
C ASN A 62 -8.55 19.99 -10.22
N VAL A 63 -7.80 18.89 -10.33
CA VAL A 63 -6.94 18.35 -9.27
C VAL A 63 -5.50 18.24 -9.77
N VAL A 64 -4.62 19.10 -9.26
CA VAL A 64 -3.21 19.13 -9.63
C VAL A 64 -2.35 18.53 -8.53
N ILE A 65 -1.48 17.59 -8.90
CA ILE A 65 -0.58 16.88 -7.97
C ILE A 65 0.87 17.05 -8.43
N LEU A 66 1.67 17.75 -7.61
CA LEU A 66 3.07 18.05 -7.89
C LEU A 66 3.99 17.20 -7.02
N ARG A 67 4.73 16.28 -7.66
CA ARG A 67 5.65 15.32 -7.01
C ARG A 67 7.10 15.48 -7.44
N SER A 68 7.38 16.45 -8.33
CA SER A 68 8.73 16.71 -8.83
C SER A 68 8.93 18.17 -9.24
N LYS A 69 10.20 18.60 -9.24
CA LYS A 69 10.63 19.91 -9.75
C LYS A 69 10.26 20.09 -11.23
N ALA A 70 10.31 19.02 -12.03
CA ALA A 70 9.97 19.06 -13.45
C ALA A 70 8.46 19.35 -13.67
N GLN A 71 7.59 18.67 -12.92
CA GLN A 71 6.14 18.92 -12.98
C GLN A 71 5.80 20.36 -12.57
N ALA A 72 6.39 20.86 -11.48
CA ALA A 72 6.15 22.24 -11.02
C ALA A 72 6.59 23.28 -12.06
N LYS A 73 7.76 23.09 -12.70
CA LYS A 73 8.24 23.96 -13.78
C LYS A 73 7.36 23.87 -15.03
N ALA A 74 6.92 22.66 -15.40
CA ALA A 74 6.03 22.46 -16.55
C ALA A 74 4.69 23.17 -16.33
N LEU A 75 4.09 22.99 -15.15
CA LEU A 75 2.85 23.67 -14.78
C LEU A 75 3.02 25.19 -14.74
N ALA A 76 4.09 25.70 -14.11
CA ALA A 76 4.37 27.14 -14.08
C ALA A 76 4.44 27.72 -15.49
N ARG A 77 5.15 27.07 -16.43
CA ARG A 77 5.21 27.50 -17.83
C ARG A 77 3.84 27.46 -18.51
N ALA A 78 3.06 26.40 -18.32
CA ALA A 78 1.73 26.29 -18.89
C ALA A 78 0.80 27.41 -18.38
N LEU A 79 0.81 27.68 -17.07
CA LEU A 79 0.00 28.73 -16.45
C LEU A 79 0.45 30.15 -16.82
N SER A 80 1.76 30.36 -17.01
CA SER A 80 2.27 31.65 -17.51
C SER A 80 1.90 31.89 -18.98
N GLY A 81 1.85 30.84 -19.80
CA GLY A 81 1.43 30.92 -21.20
C GLY A 81 -0.09 31.05 -21.37
N ASN A 82 -0.86 30.48 -20.44
CA ASN A 82 -2.31 30.56 -20.42
C ASN A 82 -2.83 30.57 -18.97
N THR A 83 -3.14 31.76 -18.46
CA THR A 83 -3.59 31.96 -17.07
C THR A 83 -5.00 31.44 -16.81
N ASP A 84 -5.83 31.25 -17.85
CA ASP A 84 -7.18 30.70 -17.70
C ASP A 84 -7.17 29.26 -17.21
N LEU A 85 -6.13 28.49 -17.55
CA LEU A 85 -5.93 27.14 -17.02
C LEU A 85 -5.88 27.12 -15.49
N GLY A 86 -5.34 28.18 -14.88
CA GLY A 86 -5.24 28.30 -13.44
C GLY A 86 -6.58 28.48 -12.73
N ARG A 87 -7.62 28.95 -13.45
CA ARG A 87 -8.98 29.10 -12.90
C ARG A 87 -9.68 27.75 -12.69
N PHE A 88 -9.29 26.73 -13.45
CA PHE A 88 -9.80 25.37 -13.32
C PHE A 88 -9.22 24.62 -12.11
N ILE A 89 -8.05 25.04 -11.62
CA ILE A 89 -7.38 24.40 -10.48
C ILE A 89 -8.15 24.72 -9.19
N LYS A 90 -8.82 23.70 -8.63
CA LYS A 90 -9.53 23.78 -7.34
C LYS A 90 -8.77 23.09 -6.21
N LYS A 91 -8.15 21.94 -6.53
CA LYS A 91 -7.37 21.17 -5.56
C LYS A 91 -5.91 21.13 -5.96
N LEU A 92 -5.02 21.53 -5.06
CA LEU A 92 -3.58 21.55 -5.28
C LEU A 92 -2.86 20.73 -4.21
N ARG A 93 -2.16 19.68 -4.62
CA ARG A 93 -1.33 18.83 -3.76
C ARG A 93 0.15 19.00 -4.10
N VAL A 94 0.95 19.40 -3.12
CA VAL A 94 2.39 19.65 -3.30
C VAL A 94 3.21 18.75 -2.38
N GLU A 95 3.98 17.83 -2.96
CA GLU A 95 4.78 16.83 -2.23
C GLU A 95 6.29 17.14 -2.19
N GLY A 96 6.66 18.38 -1.90
CA GLY A 96 8.06 18.79 -1.79
C GLY A 96 8.29 20.30 -1.97
N GLY A 97 9.55 20.73 -1.90
CA GLY A 97 9.95 22.13 -2.12
C GLY A 97 10.51 22.36 -3.53
N TYR A 98 9.66 22.83 -4.46
CA TYR A 98 10.03 22.98 -5.87
C TYR A 98 10.54 24.38 -6.27
N GLY A 99 10.99 25.18 -5.30
CA GLY A 99 11.65 26.45 -5.53
C GLY A 99 10.75 27.51 -6.19
N PRO A 100 11.32 28.43 -7.00
CA PRO A 100 10.60 29.59 -7.55
C PRO A 100 9.37 29.26 -8.39
N ALA A 101 9.33 28.09 -9.05
CA ALA A 101 8.19 27.68 -9.87
C ALA A 101 6.87 27.66 -9.07
N MET A 102 6.92 27.35 -7.78
CA MET A 102 5.74 27.35 -6.92
C MET A 102 5.16 28.75 -6.69
N HIS A 103 5.97 29.80 -6.75
CA HIS A 103 5.46 31.17 -6.64
C HIS A 103 4.59 31.49 -7.85
N THR A 104 5.07 31.19 -9.05
CA THR A 104 4.33 31.37 -10.31
C THR A 104 3.05 30.55 -10.32
N VAL A 105 3.11 29.27 -9.91
CA VAL A 105 1.92 28.42 -9.81
C VAL A 105 0.88 29.06 -8.89
N LEU A 106 1.27 29.42 -7.66
CA LEU A 106 0.35 29.98 -6.66
C LEU A 106 -0.21 31.35 -7.06
N GLN A 107 0.55 32.15 -7.82
CA GLN A 107 0.09 33.43 -8.37
C GLN A 107 -0.99 33.24 -9.45
N CYS A 108 -0.94 32.13 -10.20
CA CYS A 108 -1.87 31.86 -11.31
C CYS A 108 -3.11 31.05 -10.91
N VAL A 109 -3.23 30.58 -9.66
CA VAL A 109 -4.33 29.70 -9.22
C VAL A 109 -5.21 30.35 -8.14
N PRO A 110 -5.97 31.42 -8.48
CA PRO A 110 -6.73 32.18 -7.50
C PRO A 110 -7.86 31.38 -6.83
N ASN A 111 -8.28 30.26 -7.44
CA ASN A 111 -9.45 29.48 -7.04
C ASN A 111 -9.14 28.20 -6.26
N VAL A 112 -7.94 28.05 -5.71
CA VAL A 112 -7.59 26.87 -4.92
C VAL A 112 -8.43 26.85 -3.64
N SER A 113 -9.36 25.91 -3.55
CA SER A 113 -10.17 25.64 -2.37
C SER A 113 -9.50 24.64 -1.43
N ASP A 114 -8.77 23.67 -1.97
CA ASP A 114 -8.16 22.58 -1.21
C ASP A 114 -6.66 22.54 -1.45
N LEU A 115 -5.90 22.81 -0.39
CA LEU A 115 -4.44 22.80 -0.43
C LEU A 115 -3.91 21.64 0.42
N LEU A 116 -3.20 20.71 -0.21
CA LEU A 116 -2.41 19.70 0.48
C LEU A 116 -0.93 20.04 0.39
N LEU A 117 -0.26 20.15 1.54
CA LEU A 117 1.18 20.38 1.63
C LEU A 117 1.86 19.20 2.32
N SER A 118 2.87 18.63 1.67
CA SER A 118 3.84 17.77 2.36
C SER A 118 4.88 18.61 3.07
N LEU A 119 5.08 18.24 4.32
CA LEU A 119 6.02 18.81 5.25
C LEU A 119 7.34 17.99 5.29
N GLU A 120 7.43 16.92 4.50
CA GLU A 120 8.64 16.12 4.24
C GLU A 120 9.58 16.85 3.25
N ILE A 121 10.10 18.00 3.67
CA ILE A 121 10.99 18.83 2.86
C ILE A 121 12.43 18.36 3.04
N TYR A 122 13.09 17.92 1.97
CA TYR A 122 14.49 17.51 2.03
C TYR A 122 15.44 18.72 2.07
N SER A 123 16.68 18.53 2.53
CA SER A 123 17.68 19.61 2.58
C SER A 123 18.06 20.16 1.20
N SER A 124 17.84 19.38 0.13
CA SER A 124 18.08 19.76 -1.27
C SER A 124 16.89 20.46 -1.94
N ASP A 125 15.78 20.61 -1.22
CA ASP A 125 14.60 21.32 -1.69
C ASP A 125 14.69 22.81 -1.37
N SER A 126 13.99 23.63 -2.16
CA SER A 126 13.81 25.06 -1.88
C SER A 126 12.34 25.33 -1.65
N THR A 127 12.03 25.95 -0.51
CA THR A 127 10.66 26.32 -0.12
C THR A 127 10.34 27.78 -0.44
N ASP A 128 11.25 28.53 -1.05
CA ASP A 128 11.12 29.98 -1.24
C ASP A 128 9.88 30.37 -2.05
N GLY A 129 9.59 29.64 -3.12
CA GLY A 129 8.42 29.92 -3.95
C GLY A 129 7.10 29.62 -3.24
N LEU A 130 7.06 28.58 -2.42
CA LEU A 130 5.92 28.29 -1.54
C LEU A 130 5.75 29.40 -0.50
N CYS A 131 6.82 29.76 0.23
CA CYS A 131 6.77 30.80 1.25
C CYS A 131 6.22 32.13 0.72
N LYS A 132 6.60 32.53 -0.50
CA LYS A 132 6.07 33.74 -1.15
C LYS A 132 4.63 33.56 -1.62
N GLY A 133 4.34 32.45 -2.30
CA GLY A 133 3.05 32.21 -2.95
C GLY A 133 1.90 31.90 -2.00
N LEU A 134 2.15 31.36 -0.80
CA LEU A 134 1.08 30.99 0.15
C LEU A 134 0.21 32.19 0.56
N ARG A 135 0.75 33.41 0.53
CA ARG A 135 0.03 34.66 0.82
C ARG A 135 -0.90 35.09 -0.33
N LEU A 136 -0.77 34.51 -1.52
CA LEU A 136 -1.53 34.87 -2.72
C LEU A 136 -2.82 34.05 -2.88
N ILE A 137 -3.00 33.00 -2.06
CA ILE A 137 -4.17 32.13 -2.09
C ILE A 137 -4.95 32.23 -0.78
N ASN A 138 -6.19 31.73 -0.78
CA ASN A 138 -7.07 31.75 0.38
C ASN A 138 -7.92 30.45 0.43
N PRO A 139 -7.28 29.29 0.70
CA PRO A 139 -7.95 28.00 0.63
C PRO A 139 -9.03 27.84 1.71
N THR A 140 -10.04 27.02 1.41
CA THR A 140 -11.08 26.61 2.35
C THR A 140 -10.65 25.43 3.22
N ARG A 141 -9.84 24.53 2.67
CA ARG A 141 -9.31 23.35 3.34
C ARG A 141 -7.79 23.30 3.25
N LEU A 142 -7.14 23.14 4.40
CA LEU A 142 -5.71 22.85 4.50
C LEU A 142 -5.51 21.41 4.96
N ILE A 143 -4.75 20.65 4.18
CA ILE A 143 -4.36 19.27 4.48
C ILE A 143 -2.84 19.21 4.64
N LEU A 144 -2.38 18.70 5.77
CA LEU A 144 -0.96 18.50 6.01
C LEU A 144 -0.60 17.02 5.94
N ARG A 145 0.52 16.75 5.29
CA ARG A 145 1.18 15.44 5.28
C ARG A 145 2.55 15.62 5.93
N ASP A 146 2.86 14.83 6.94
CA ASP A 146 4.18 14.80 7.56
C ASP A 146 4.53 13.35 7.95
N ASN A 147 5.82 13.07 8.09
CA ASN A 147 6.29 11.78 8.61
C ASN A 147 6.24 11.83 10.14
N ILE A 148 5.13 11.34 10.70
CA ILE A 148 4.86 11.37 12.15
C ILE A 148 5.95 10.63 12.95
N ASN A 149 6.54 9.59 12.36
CA ASN A 149 7.57 8.78 13.04
C ASN A 149 8.93 9.50 13.06
N LYS A 150 9.17 10.43 12.13
CA LYS A 150 10.44 11.14 11.99
C LYS A 150 10.23 12.48 11.29
N PRO A 151 9.63 13.48 11.96
CA PRO A 151 9.41 14.78 11.34
C PRO A 151 10.75 15.43 11.00
N MET A 152 10.84 15.99 9.79
CA MET A 152 12.06 16.65 9.35
C MET A 152 12.19 18.03 9.99
N THR A 153 13.24 18.24 10.79
CA THR A 153 13.49 19.49 11.53
C THR A 153 14.49 20.42 10.83
N ASN A 154 14.73 20.23 9.52
CA ASN A 154 15.70 21.06 8.80
C ASN A 154 15.19 22.50 8.60
N LYS A 155 16.14 23.40 8.30
CA LYS A 155 15.89 24.85 8.13
C LYS A 155 14.81 25.15 7.08
N MET A 156 14.76 24.41 5.96
CA MET A 156 13.80 24.65 4.88
C MET A 156 12.38 24.23 5.28
N ALA A 157 12.26 23.11 5.99
CA ALA A 157 10.99 22.65 6.57
C ALA A 157 10.43 23.67 7.57
N MET A 158 11.27 24.18 8.49
CA MET A 158 10.85 25.20 9.47
C MET A 158 10.53 26.55 8.82
N LYS A 159 11.28 26.94 7.78
CA LYS A 159 10.98 28.14 6.99
C LYS A 159 9.59 28.08 6.35
N LEU A 160 9.23 26.93 5.77
CA LEU A 160 7.90 26.71 5.21
C LEU A 160 6.82 26.75 6.28
N VAL A 161 7.05 26.13 7.44
CA VAL A 161 6.12 26.13 8.57
C VAL A 161 5.84 27.54 9.07
N ASN A 162 6.87 28.39 9.19
CA ASN A 162 6.70 29.78 9.60
C ASN A 162 5.92 30.59 8.55
N ALA A 163 6.24 30.43 7.26
CA ALA A 163 5.50 31.11 6.21
C ALA A 163 4.03 30.65 6.12
N LEU A 164 3.77 29.37 6.37
CA LEU A 164 2.43 28.82 6.45
C LEU A 164 1.66 29.38 7.66
N ALA A 165 2.31 29.46 8.82
CA ALA A 165 1.74 30.06 10.03
C ALA A 165 1.30 31.53 9.78
N GLU A 166 2.12 32.33 9.11
CA GLU A 166 1.79 33.69 8.72
C GLU A 166 0.64 33.75 7.69
N ALA A 167 0.62 32.84 6.71
CA ALA A 167 -0.43 32.78 5.70
C ALA A 167 -1.79 32.41 6.31
N ILE A 168 -1.82 31.47 7.27
CA ILE A 168 -3.04 31.03 7.96
C ILE A 168 -3.79 32.19 8.63
N LEU A 169 -3.06 33.15 9.22
CA LEU A 169 -3.68 34.34 9.81
C LEU A 169 -4.45 35.16 8.76
N ASN A 170 -3.95 35.21 7.53
CA ASN A 170 -4.54 35.96 6.42
C ASN A 170 -5.62 35.19 5.65
N TRP A 171 -5.69 33.85 5.77
CA TRP A 171 -6.66 33.03 5.06
C TRP A 171 -8.06 33.11 5.66
N LYS A 172 -8.86 34.05 5.15
CA LYS A 172 -10.25 34.31 5.58
C LYS A 172 -11.20 33.14 5.36
N CYS A 173 -10.91 32.29 4.40
CA CYS A 173 -11.79 31.19 4.01
C CYS A 173 -11.42 29.85 4.65
N LEU A 174 -10.34 29.76 5.45
CA LEU A 174 -9.91 28.47 6.01
C LEU A 174 -10.89 27.98 7.09
N LEU A 175 -11.72 26.99 6.71
CA LEU A 175 -12.75 26.39 7.57
C LEU A 175 -12.44 24.95 7.96
N VAL A 176 -11.66 24.23 7.14
CA VAL A 176 -11.35 22.81 7.33
C VAL A 176 -9.86 22.61 7.52
N PHE A 177 -9.47 21.94 8.60
CA PHE A 177 -8.08 21.56 8.85
C PHE A 177 -7.94 20.05 9.01
N ASP A 178 -7.05 19.48 8.21
CA ASP A 178 -6.74 18.06 8.20
C ASP A 178 -5.26 17.88 8.52
N TRP A 179 -4.99 17.39 9.73
CA TRP A 179 -3.63 17.26 10.26
C TRP A 179 -3.17 15.81 10.37
N PRO A 180 -1.88 15.52 10.18
CA PRO A 180 -1.39 14.14 10.15
C PRO A 180 -1.14 13.55 11.55
N TYR A 181 -1.22 14.35 12.61
CA TYR A 181 -0.61 14.06 13.90
C TYR A 181 -1.49 13.25 14.85
N SER A 182 -0.85 12.43 15.68
CA SER A 182 -1.44 11.65 16.77
C SER A 182 -1.07 12.24 18.14
N GLU A 183 -1.76 11.81 19.20
CA GLU A 183 -1.47 12.22 20.58
C GLU A 183 0.01 12.06 20.95
N TYR A 184 0.64 10.96 20.53
CA TYR A 184 2.06 10.67 20.77
C TYR A 184 3.06 11.63 20.08
N SER A 185 2.58 12.57 19.28
CA SER A 185 3.42 13.52 18.52
C SER A 185 3.39 14.95 19.08
N SER A 186 2.83 15.13 20.29
CA SER A 186 2.59 16.43 20.93
C SER A 186 3.84 17.27 21.20
N ASP A 187 5.03 16.68 21.22
CA ASP A 187 6.30 17.41 21.47
C ASP A 187 6.93 18.05 20.22
N HIS A 188 6.26 18.01 19.08
CA HIS A 188 6.78 18.65 17.88
C HIS A 188 6.48 20.14 17.87
N LYS A 189 7.47 20.96 18.26
CA LYS A 189 7.49 22.43 18.13
C LYS A 189 6.92 22.94 16.80
N ARG A 190 7.13 22.17 15.73
CA ARG A 190 6.61 22.41 14.38
C ARG A 190 5.08 22.48 14.31
N ILE A 191 4.40 21.58 15.00
CA ILE A 191 2.93 21.50 15.03
C ILE A 191 2.38 22.71 15.75
N GLU A 192 2.93 22.99 16.93
CA GLU A 192 2.51 24.12 17.75
C GLU A 192 2.69 25.46 17.00
N SER A 193 3.69 25.58 16.13
CA SER A 193 3.85 26.73 15.23
C SER A 193 2.70 26.91 14.22
N ILE A 194 1.99 25.84 13.84
CA ILE A 194 0.84 25.89 12.92
C ILE A 194 -0.48 26.00 13.69
N VAL A 195 -0.62 25.22 14.77
CA VAL A 195 -1.83 25.19 15.61
C VAL A 195 -2.09 26.55 16.24
N ARG A 196 -1.07 27.24 16.76
CA ARG A 196 -1.24 28.56 17.39
C ARG A 196 -1.89 29.59 16.45
N PRO A 197 -1.42 29.81 15.21
CA PRO A 197 -2.10 30.65 14.23
C PRO A 197 -3.54 30.23 13.91
N LEU A 198 -3.82 28.93 13.83
CA LEU A 198 -5.18 28.43 13.59
C LEU A 198 -6.13 28.81 14.74
N LEU A 199 -5.67 28.63 15.97
CA LEU A 199 -6.41 29.03 17.17
C LEU A 199 -6.59 30.54 17.25
N GLN A 200 -5.55 31.31 16.90
CA GLN A 200 -5.62 32.77 16.87
C GLN A 200 -6.60 33.28 15.80
N ALA A 201 -6.61 32.65 14.62
CA ALA A 201 -7.56 32.98 13.56
C ALA A 201 -9.01 32.64 13.96
N ASN A 202 -9.20 31.60 14.78
CA ASN A 202 -10.47 31.21 15.37
C ASN A 202 -11.63 30.99 14.37
N ARG A 203 -11.32 30.43 13.18
CA ARG A 203 -12.29 30.24 12.08
C ARG A 203 -12.65 28.78 11.79
N LEU A 204 -11.90 27.83 12.36
CA LEU A 204 -12.08 26.42 12.02
C LEU A 204 -13.45 25.91 12.46
N GLN A 205 -14.18 25.33 11.51
CA GLN A 205 -15.47 24.68 11.73
C GLN A 205 -15.36 23.17 11.67
N THR A 206 -14.40 22.64 10.89
CA THR A 206 -14.18 21.21 10.77
C THR A 206 -12.71 20.87 10.99
N VAL A 207 -12.47 19.88 11.84
CA VAL A 207 -11.15 19.26 12.00
C VAL A 207 -11.23 17.78 11.62
N VAL A 208 -10.23 17.29 10.90
CA VAL A 208 -10.16 15.88 10.50
C VAL A 208 -9.19 15.15 11.43
N ALA A 209 -9.73 14.23 12.22
CA ALA A 209 -8.97 13.31 13.05
C ALA A 209 -8.65 12.02 12.28
N ARG A 210 -7.52 11.40 12.61
CA ARG A 210 -7.09 10.16 11.96
C ARG A 210 -8.03 9.00 12.28
N SER A 211 -8.39 8.83 13.55
CA SER A 211 -9.29 7.78 14.06
C SER A 211 -10.12 8.31 15.23
N THR A 212 -11.07 7.51 15.71
CA THR A 212 -11.89 7.82 16.90
C THR A 212 -11.05 8.10 18.14
N SER A 213 -10.00 7.32 18.39
CA SER A 213 -9.07 7.55 19.51
C SER A 213 -8.38 8.92 19.43
N HIS A 214 -8.13 9.44 18.22
CA HIS A 214 -7.54 10.77 18.04
C HIS A 214 -8.55 11.92 18.11
N ALA A 215 -9.87 11.62 18.14
CA ALA A 215 -10.91 12.64 18.16
C ALA A 215 -10.80 13.51 19.41
N SER A 216 -10.64 12.89 20.59
CA SER A 216 -10.60 13.58 21.87
C SER A 216 -9.42 14.53 21.96
N TRP A 217 -8.23 14.06 21.59
CA TRP A 217 -7.05 14.92 21.54
C TRP A 217 -7.20 16.06 20.54
N THR A 218 -7.79 15.79 19.37
CA THR A 218 -8.06 16.82 18.34
C THR A 218 -9.05 17.86 18.86
N TYR A 219 -10.13 17.43 19.49
CA TYR A 219 -11.11 18.31 20.10
C TYR A 219 -10.45 19.18 21.17
N GLU A 220 -9.71 18.60 22.11
CA GLU A 220 -9.05 19.34 23.18
C GLU A 220 -8.12 20.45 22.66
N LYS A 221 -7.40 20.17 21.57
CA LYS A 221 -6.51 21.15 20.94
C LYS A 221 -7.27 22.28 20.24
N PHE A 222 -8.44 21.99 19.65
CA PHE A 222 -9.20 22.96 18.85
C PHE A 222 -10.53 23.41 19.49
N LYS A 223 -10.82 23.07 20.75
CA LYS A 223 -12.10 23.39 21.42
C LYS A 223 -12.39 24.89 21.55
N LYS A 224 -11.38 25.74 21.40
CA LYS A 224 -11.53 27.20 21.36
C LYS A 224 -12.07 27.71 20.01
N CYS A 225 -11.94 26.91 18.95
CA CYS A 225 -12.50 27.19 17.63
C CYS A 225 -14.01 26.92 17.60
N PRO A 226 -14.77 27.58 16.71
CA PRO A 226 -16.19 27.35 16.51
C PRO A 226 -16.44 26.02 15.75
N LEU A 227 -15.95 24.90 16.32
CA LEU A 227 -16.05 23.58 15.73
C LEU A 227 -17.51 23.14 15.64
N GLN A 228 -17.91 22.74 14.44
CA GLN A 228 -19.20 22.14 14.14
C GLN A 228 -19.07 20.65 13.86
N ASN A 229 -17.91 20.22 13.34
CA ASN A 229 -17.69 18.83 12.92
C ASN A 229 -16.28 18.35 13.26
N ILE A 230 -16.19 17.09 13.70
CA ILE A 230 -14.95 16.32 13.74
C ILE A 230 -15.13 15.14 12.78
N ARG A 231 -14.34 15.11 11.71
CA ARG A 231 -14.39 14.06 10.68
C ARG A 231 -13.30 13.02 10.90
N PHE A 232 -13.54 11.79 10.45
CA PHE A 232 -12.56 10.71 10.47
C PHE A 232 -12.10 10.34 9.07
N LYS A 233 -10.79 10.10 8.90
CA LYS A 233 -10.27 9.52 7.65
C LYS A 233 -10.60 8.05 7.50
N THR A 234 -10.37 7.28 8.56
CA THR A 234 -10.74 5.85 8.54
C THR A 234 -12.23 5.71 8.84
N PRO A 235 -12.96 4.90 8.07
CA PRO A 235 -14.32 4.54 8.41
C PRO A 235 -14.32 3.93 9.82
N VAL A 236 -15.18 4.47 10.68
CA VAL A 236 -15.38 3.92 12.01
C VAL A 236 -16.27 2.70 11.85
N TYR A 237 -15.79 1.54 12.31
CA TYR A 237 -16.65 0.39 12.47
C TYR A 237 -17.54 0.67 13.69
N GLU A 238 -18.86 0.55 13.54
CA GLU A 238 -19.85 0.82 14.61
C GLU A 238 -19.56 0.04 15.90
N ASP A 239 -18.85 -1.10 15.78
CA ASP A 239 -18.40 -1.95 16.87
C ASP A 239 -17.17 -1.43 17.64
N SER A 240 -16.80 -0.16 17.45
CA SER A 240 -15.69 0.41 18.18
C SER A 240 -16.11 0.63 19.64
N ARG A 241 -15.64 -0.27 20.52
CA ARG A 241 -15.69 -0.23 22.01
C ARG A 241 -15.31 1.12 22.66
N TRP A 242 -14.91 2.10 21.84
CA TRP A 242 -14.55 3.46 22.22
C TRP A 242 -15.74 4.41 22.32
N HIS A 243 -16.88 4.11 21.66
CA HIS A 243 -18.07 4.97 21.72
C HIS A 243 -18.62 5.25 23.13
N PRO A 244 -18.63 4.29 24.07
CA PRO A 244 -19.13 4.53 25.43
C PRO A 244 -18.27 5.48 26.27
N LEU A 245 -16.99 5.65 25.91
CA LEU A 245 -16.02 6.46 26.66
C LEU A 245 -15.81 7.87 26.08
N MET A 246 -16.47 8.20 24.97
CA MET A 246 -16.33 9.51 24.35
C MET A 246 -17.21 10.54 25.05
N ASP A 247 -16.63 11.70 25.32
CA ASP A 247 -17.32 12.88 25.81
C ASP A 247 -18.57 13.18 24.94
N PRO A 248 -19.75 13.48 25.54
CA PRO A 248 -20.99 13.74 24.80
C PRO A 248 -20.89 14.89 23.80
N THR A 249 -20.10 15.92 24.09
CA THR A 249 -19.83 17.04 23.19
C THR A 249 -19.02 16.59 21.98
N ILE A 250 -18.00 15.74 22.18
CA ILE A 250 -17.27 15.18 21.03
C ILE A 250 -18.22 14.34 20.19
N LYS A 251 -19.04 13.48 20.82
CA LYS A 251 -20.02 12.62 20.14
C LYS A 251 -20.99 13.41 19.27
N SER A 252 -21.47 14.57 19.74
CA SER A 252 -22.39 15.43 18.96
C SER A 252 -21.72 16.13 17.77
N LEU A 253 -20.40 16.37 17.86
CA LEU A 253 -19.59 16.93 16.78
C LEU A 253 -19.14 15.86 15.76
N LEU A 254 -19.22 14.57 16.08
CA LEU A 254 -18.76 13.54 15.16
C LEU A 254 -19.60 13.53 13.89
N ARG A 255 -18.90 13.59 12.76
CA ARG A 255 -19.47 13.27 11.45
C ARG A 255 -18.65 12.14 10.87
N TYR A 256 -19.28 10.97 10.82
CA TYR A 256 -18.75 9.90 10.01
C TYR A 256 -18.77 10.38 8.57
N ALA A 257 -17.61 10.32 7.90
CA ALA A 257 -17.67 10.27 6.45
C ALA A 257 -18.66 9.14 6.16
N LYS A 258 -19.77 9.46 5.47
CA LYS A 258 -20.61 8.40 4.90
C LYS A 258 -19.60 7.54 4.19
N ARG A 259 -19.43 6.29 4.65
CA ARG A 259 -18.64 5.31 3.92
C ARG A 259 -19.13 5.50 2.48
N PRO A 260 -18.29 5.93 1.51
CA PRO A 260 -18.74 5.95 0.12
C PRO A 260 -19.24 4.54 -0.04
N ALA A 261 -20.58 4.40 -0.16
CA ALA A 261 -21.26 3.17 0.20
C ALA A 261 -20.41 2.10 -0.43
N LEU A 262 -19.75 1.26 0.39
CA LEU A 262 -18.99 0.16 -0.17
C LEU A 262 -19.97 -0.40 -1.17
N CYS A 263 -19.57 -0.45 -2.42
CA CYS A 263 -20.49 -0.77 -3.49
C CYS A 263 -20.86 -2.27 -3.33
N THR A 264 -21.55 -2.65 -2.24
CA THR A 264 -22.75 -3.44 -2.34
C THR A 264 -23.56 -2.74 -3.41
N GLN A 265 -23.40 -3.24 -4.63
CA GLN A 265 -24.28 -3.03 -5.76
C GLN A 265 -25.68 -3.59 -5.42
N GLN A 266 -26.24 -3.20 -4.27
CA GLN A 266 -27.66 -3.26 -4.06
C GLN A 266 -28.19 -1.97 -4.65
N SER A 267 -28.78 -2.17 -5.81
CA SER A 267 -29.61 -1.37 -6.69
C SER A 267 -30.58 -0.38 -6.01
N SER A 268 -30.14 0.46 -5.09
CA SER A 268 -30.91 1.63 -4.66
C SER A 268 -30.36 2.87 -5.35
N GLY A 269 -30.87 3.12 -6.56
CA GLY A 269 -30.83 4.41 -7.24
C GLY A 269 -29.47 5.10 -7.25
N ILE A 270 -28.49 4.50 -7.94
CA ILE A 270 -27.59 5.37 -8.71
C ILE A 270 -28.54 6.13 -9.64
N GLU A 271 -28.62 7.47 -9.52
CA GLU A 271 -29.05 8.30 -10.63
C GLU A 271 -28.14 7.90 -11.79
N LEU A 272 -28.63 6.96 -12.61
CA LEU A 272 -28.04 6.60 -13.88
C LEU A 272 -27.95 7.94 -14.61
N SER A 273 -26.75 8.52 -14.62
CA SER A 273 -26.41 9.52 -15.60
C SER A 273 -26.88 8.96 -16.94
N TYR A 274 -27.75 9.73 -17.58
CA TYR A 274 -28.48 9.33 -18.78
C TYR A 274 -27.44 8.99 -19.84
N VAL A 275 -27.07 7.71 -19.93
CA VAL A 275 -26.25 7.19 -21.01
C VAL A 275 -27.03 7.49 -22.27
N ALA A 276 -26.59 8.51 -23.02
CA ALA A 276 -27.22 8.83 -24.29
C ALA A 276 -27.30 7.52 -25.10
N PRO A 277 -28.51 7.07 -25.48
CA PRO A 277 -28.65 5.82 -26.20
C PRO A 277 -27.74 5.88 -27.43
N SER A 278 -27.02 4.78 -27.67
CA SER A 278 -26.22 4.62 -28.88
C SER A 278 -27.00 5.16 -30.09
N LEU A 279 -26.39 6.04 -30.90
CA LEU A 279 -27.00 6.58 -32.12
C LEU A 279 -27.55 5.47 -33.05
N ASN A 280 -27.05 4.23 -32.86
CA ASN A 280 -27.69 3.03 -33.34
C ASN A 280 -27.93 2.06 -32.15
N PRO A 281 -29.17 1.91 -31.65
CA PRO A 281 -29.48 0.97 -30.56
C PRO A 281 -29.20 -0.50 -30.92
N PHE A 282 -28.91 -0.80 -32.20
CA PHE A 282 -28.57 -2.12 -32.70
C PHE A 282 -27.06 -2.32 -32.94
N PHE A 283 -26.22 -1.33 -32.66
CA PHE A 283 -24.77 -1.51 -32.78
C PHE A 283 -24.29 -2.53 -31.76
N THR A 284 -23.96 -3.73 -32.24
CA THR A 284 -23.36 -4.79 -31.45
C THR A 284 -21.88 -4.85 -31.84
N PRO A 285 -20.95 -4.38 -30.97
CA PRO A 285 -19.53 -4.40 -31.29
C PRO A 285 -19.09 -5.80 -31.72
N MET A 286 -18.37 -5.87 -32.84
CA MET A 286 -17.83 -7.13 -33.40
C MET A 286 -18.88 -8.15 -33.86
N SER A 287 -20.13 -7.76 -34.15
CA SER A 287 -21.18 -8.69 -34.61
C SER A 287 -20.84 -9.45 -35.91
N SER A 288 -19.96 -8.90 -36.74
CA SER A 288 -19.48 -9.52 -37.98
C SER A 288 -18.28 -10.47 -37.78
N THR A 289 -17.73 -10.55 -36.58
CA THR A 289 -16.53 -11.32 -36.27
C THR A 289 -16.91 -12.70 -35.73
N ALA A 290 -16.09 -13.73 -35.98
CA ALA A 290 -16.32 -15.06 -35.41
C ALA A 290 -16.30 -15.07 -33.86
N ASP A 291 -17.08 -15.97 -33.26
CA ASP A 291 -17.32 -15.99 -31.80
C ASP A 291 -16.06 -16.27 -30.97
N ASP A 292 -15.14 -17.07 -31.50
CA ASP A 292 -13.85 -17.38 -30.89
C ASP A 292 -12.94 -16.16 -30.80
N VAL A 293 -12.90 -15.35 -31.85
CA VAL A 293 -12.14 -14.09 -31.88
C VAL A 293 -12.78 -13.08 -30.93
N GLN A 294 -14.11 -12.95 -30.94
CA GLN A 294 -14.82 -12.10 -29.99
C GLN A 294 -14.56 -12.55 -28.54
N ASP A 295 -14.60 -13.85 -28.26
CA ASP A 295 -14.25 -14.43 -26.95
C ASP A 295 -12.81 -14.14 -26.56
N GLY A 296 -11.86 -14.28 -27.50
CA GLY A 296 -10.45 -13.96 -27.27
C GLY A 296 -10.23 -12.49 -26.90
N VAL A 297 -10.89 -11.58 -27.62
CA VAL A 297 -10.84 -10.13 -27.34
C VAL A 297 -11.44 -9.83 -25.98
N TRP A 298 -12.66 -10.29 -25.69
CA TRP A 298 -13.32 -10.03 -24.41
C TRP A 298 -12.60 -10.68 -23.22
N SER A 299 -12.08 -11.88 -23.40
CA SER A 299 -11.26 -12.57 -22.42
C SER A 299 -10.01 -11.75 -22.07
N ARG A 300 -9.33 -11.19 -23.08
CA ARG A 300 -8.16 -10.32 -22.86
C ARG A 300 -8.51 -9.01 -22.17
N VAL A 301 -9.63 -8.38 -22.53
CA VAL A 301 -10.15 -7.18 -21.85
C VAL A 301 -10.46 -7.49 -20.38
N LEU A 302 -11.15 -8.60 -20.11
CA LEU A 302 -11.48 -9.03 -18.76
C LEU A 302 -10.24 -9.40 -17.95
N TYR A 303 -9.24 -10.04 -18.57
CA TYR A 303 -7.93 -10.29 -17.95
C TYR A 303 -7.30 -8.97 -17.48
N PHE A 304 -7.18 -7.96 -18.34
CA PHE A 304 -6.62 -6.67 -17.94
C PHE A 304 -7.46 -5.94 -16.89
N ALA A 305 -8.79 -6.07 -16.96
CA ALA A 305 -9.69 -5.51 -15.96
C ALA A 305 -9.52 -6.16 -14.57
N HIS A 306 -9.08 -7.43 -14.52
CA HIS A 306 -8.83 -8.19 -13.29
C HIS A 306 -7.36 -8.18 -12.84
N LEU A 307 -6.40 -7.81 -13.70
CA LEU A 307 -4.96 -7.84 -13.42
C LEU A 307 -4.51 -6.92 -12.26
N ARG A 308 -5.39 -6.03 -11.78
CA ARG A 308 -5.10 -5.15 -10.65
C ARG A 308 -5.12 -5.93 -9.33
N LYS A 309 -3.95 -6.48 -8.95
CA LYS A 309 -3.71 -7.24 -7.71
C LYS A 309 -4.19 -6.54 -6.42
N ASP A 310 -4.27 -5.21 -6.43
CA ASP A 310 -4.62 -4.42 -5.24
C ASP A 310 -6.13 -4.19 -5.04
N VAL A 311 -6.97 -4.56 -6.01
CA VAL A 311 -8.42 -4.30 -5.96
C VAL A 311 -9.17 -5.64 -5.97
N SER A 312 -10.09 -5.81 -5.02
CA SER A 312 -10.96 -7.00 -5.00
C SER A 312 -11.63 -7.19 -6.37
N PRO A 313 -11.67 -8.43 -6.90
CA PRO A 313 -12.18 -8.69 -8.24
C PRO A 313 -13.62 -8.19 -8.37
N ARG A 314 -13.93 -7.56 -9.51
CA ARG A 314 -15.17 -6.82 -9.70
C ARG A 314 -16.27 -7.76 -10.19
N LEU A 315 -17.03 -8.34 -9.25
CA LEU A 315 -18.20 -9.18 -9.57
C LEU A 315 -19.15 -8.50 -10.58
N ALA A 316 -19.30 -7.18 -10.47
CA ALA A 316 -20.03 -6.31 -11.40
C ALA A 316 -19.77 -6.63 -12.88
N LEU A 317 -18.50 -6.88 -13.25
CA LEU A 317 -18.12 -7.17 -14.62
C LEU A 317 -18.70 -8.50 -15.09
N LEU A 318 -18.70 -9.53 -14.23
CA LEU A 318 -19.29 -10.83 -14.56
C LEU A 318 -20.81 -10.77 -14.72
N LEU A 319 -21.47 -9.81 -14.06
CA LEU A 319 -22.92 -9.65 -14.09
C LEU A 319 -23.43 -8.86 -15.30
N VAL A 320 -22.53 -8.33 -16.15
CA VAL A 320 -22.92 -7.57 -17.36
C VAL A 320 -23.66 -8.46 -18.37
N SER A 321 -23.17 -9.68 -18.61
CA SER A 321 -23.78 -10.63 -19.56
C SER A 321 -23.33 -12.06 -19.29
N LYS A 322 -24.06 -13.05 -19.83
CA LYS A 322 -23.65 -14.47 -19.77
C LYS A 322 -22.26 -14.71 -20.38
N ARG A 323 -21.88 -13.94 -21.41
CA ARG A 323 -20.55 -14.02 -22.03
C ARG A 323 -19.46 -13.53 -21.07
N PHE A 324 -19.68 -12.39 -20.42
CA PHE A 324 -18.75 -11.85 -19.43
C PHE A 324 -18.62 -12.77 -18.23
N TYR A 325 -19.73 -13.36 -17.76
CA TYR A 325 -19.69 -14.40 -16.73
C TYR A 325 -18.79 -15.55 -17.16
N ARG A 326 -19.07 -16.19 -18.31
CA ARG A 326 -18.31 -17.34 -18.81
C ARG A 326 -16.81 -17.04 -19.00
N LEU A 327 -16.48 -15.93 -19.64
CA LEU A 327 -15.08 -15.58 -19.97
C LEU A 327 -14.31 -15.02 -18.78
N GLY A 328 -14.99 -14.30 -17.89
CA GLY A 328 -14.37 -13.62 -16.74
C GLY A 328 -14.24 -14.49 -15.50
N LEU A 329 -15.01 -15.59 -15.39
CA LEU A 329 -15.08 -16.41 -14.17
C LEU A 329 -13.70 -16.92 -13.73
N GLN A 330 -12.86 -17.37 -14.68
CA GLN A 330 -11.52 -17.84 -14.38
C GLN A 330 -10.65 -16.73 -13.77
N TYR A 331 -10.68 -15.52 -14.34
CA TYR A 331 -9.90 -14.37 -13.87
C TYR A 331 -10.41 -13.82 -12.54
N TYR A 332 -11.70 -13.99 -12.27
CA TYR A 332 -12.30 -13.61 -10.99
C TYR A 332 -11.83 -14.50 -9.83
N TYR A 333 -11.67 -15.81 -10.07
CA TYR A 333 -11.19 -16.76 -9.06
C TYR A 333 -9.67 -16.93 -9.05
N GLU A 334 -8.94 -16.40 -10.04
CA GLU A 334 -7.48 -16.54 -10.14
C GLU A 334 -6.73 -16.06 -8.89
N HIS A 335 -7.17 -14.92 -8.33
CA HIS A 335 -6.57 -14.32 -7.14
C HIS A 335 -7.62 -14.09 -6.06
N VAL A 336 -7.64 -14.97 -5.05
CA VAL A 336 -8.63 -14.92 -3.97
C VAL A 336 -8.06 -14.16 -2.77
N VAL A 337 -8.84 -13.21 -2.24
CA VAL A 337 -8.49 -12.41 -1.07
C VAL A 337 -9.43 -12.73 0.09
N LEU A 338 -8.89 -13.30 1.16
CA LEU A 338 -9.60 -13.71 2.37
C LEU A 338 -9.33 -12.69 3.49
N LYS A 339 -10.32 -11.85 3.81
CA LYS A 339 -10.16 -10.73 4.76
C LYS A 339 -10.72 -11.02 6.16
N ASN A 340 -11.55 -12.06 6.28
CA ASN A 340 -12.19 -12.47 7.53
C ASN A 340 -12.74 -13.90 7.39
N SER A 341 -13.18 -14.47 8.51
CA SER A 341 -13.80 -15.81 8.55
C SER A 341 -14.96 -15.96 7.58
N ARG A 342 -15.82 -14.94 7.43
CA ARG A 342 -16.94 -14.99 6.48
C ARG A 342 -16.47 -15.22 5.04
N THR A 343 -15.41 -14.55 4.60
CA THR A 343 -14.86 -14.79 3.26
C THR A 343 -14.26 -16.18 3.09
N ILE A 344 -13.70 -16.77 4.16
CA ILE A 344 -13.24 -18.16 4.16
C ILE A 344 -14.42 -19.12 4.04
N SER A 345 -15.43 -18.98 4.91
CA SER A 345 -16.63 -19.82 4.89
C SER A 345 -17.35 -19.74 3.55
N ASN A 346 -17.44 -18.55 2.95
CA ASN A 346 -18.02 -18.38 1.63
C ASN A 346 -17.20 -19.08 0.54
N LEU A 347 -15.86 -19.01 0.60
CA LEU A 347 -15.02 -19.74 -0.35
C LEU A 347 -15.18 -21.25 -0.16
N ALA A 348 -15.13 -21.73 1.08
CA ALA A 348 -15.31 -23.14 1.45
C ALA A 348 -16.65 -23.68 0.90
N LEU A 349 -17.75 -22.98 1.17
CA LEU A 349 -19.08 -23.30 0.65
C LEU A 349 -19.13 -23.24 -0.88
N THR A 350 -18.46 -22.27 -1.50
CA THR A 350 -18.41 -22.16 -2.96
C THR A 350 -17.66 -23.35 -3.56
N LEU A 351 -16.54 -23.76 -2.98
CA LEU A 351 -15.73 -24.86 -3.46
C LEU A 351 -16.38 -26.22 -3.19
N SER A 352 -17.13 -26.38 -2.11
CA SER A 352 -17.91 -27.61 -1.86
C SER A 352 -19.06 -27.75 -2.86
N GLN A 353 -19.73 -26.64 -3.22
CA GLN A 353 -20.80 -26.64 -4.21
C GLN A 353 -20.29 -26.71 -5.67
N ARG A 354 -19.12 -26.13 -5.95
CA ARG A 354 -18.54 -26.03 -7.29
C ARG A 354 -17.03 -26.30 -7.27
N PRO A 355 -16.60 -27.56 -7.10
CA PRO A 355 -15.18 -27.92 -6.99
C PRO A 355 -14.33 -27.48 -8.19
N SER A 356 -14.92 -27.42 -9.39
CA SER A 356 -14.23 -27.00 -10.61
C SER A 356 -13.66 -25.58 -10.53
N LEU A 357 -14.24 -24.70 -9.70
CA LEU A 357 -13.71 -23.34 -9.49
C LEU A 357 -12.34 -23.35 -8.81
N GLY A 358 -12.05 -24.39 -8.03
CA GLY A 358 -10.75 -24.61 -7.39
C GLY A 358 -9.60 -24.68 -8.39
N ALA A 359 -9.84 -25.20 -9.60
CA ALA A 359 -8.85 -25.28 -10.66
C ALA A 359 -8.45 -23.92 -11.26
N HIS A 360 -9.23 -22.87 -10.99
CA HIS A 360 -8.90 -21.51 -11.42
C HIS A 360 -8.10 -20.74 -10.37
N ILE A 361 -8.09 -21.15 -9.10
CA ILE A 361 -7.42 -20.43 -8.01
C ILE A 361 -5.91 -20.66 -8.08
N ARG A 362 -5.15 -19.60 -8.39
CA ARG A 362 -3.68 -19.59 -8.47
C ARG A 362 -3.04 -18.98 -7.24
N THR A 363 -3.65 -17.94 -6.69
CA THR A 363 -3.14 -17.21 -5.52
C THR A 363 -4.21 -17.07 -4.45
N ILE A 364 -3.83 -17.31 -3.20
CA ILE A 364 -4.65 -16.96 -2.02
C ILE A 364 -3.88 -15.95 -1.17
N TYR A 365 -4.50 -14.80 -0.91
CA TYR A 365 -4.04 -13.82 0.08
C TYR A 365 -4.99 -13.80 1.28
N ALA A 366 -4.52 -14.27 2.43
CA ALA A 366 -5.26 -14.28 3.69
C ALA A 366 -4.75 -13.21 4.67
N SER A 367 -5.65 -12.36 5.15
CA SER A 367 -5.41 -11.37 6.20
C SER A 367 -6.64 -11.33 7.12
N LEU A 368 -6.68 -12.30 8.03
CA LEU A 368 -7.68 -12.49 9.07
C LEU A 368 -7.21 -11.75 10.32
N ARG A 369 -7.82 -10.60 10.61
CA ARG A 369 -7.44 -9.85 11.80
C ARG A 369 -7.66 -10.72 13.05
N ALA A 370 -6.66 -10.74 13.93
CA ALA A 370 -6.66 -11.53 15.16
C ALA A 370 -7.59 -10.98 16.25
N ASP A 371 -8.18 -9.79 16.06
CA ASP A 371 -9.01 -9.10 17.04
C ASP A 371 -10.50 -9.51 17.03
N GLN A 372 -10.89 -10.43 16.16
CA GLN A 372 -12.22 -11.05 16.18
C GLN A 372 -12.10 -12.47 16.74
N GLU A 373 -12.74 -12.74 17.89
CA GLU A 373 -12.94 -14.10 18.37
C GLU A 373 -13.71 -14.90 17.30
N TYR A 374 -13.17 -16.04 16.86
CA TYR A 374 -13.74 -16.84 15.78
C TYR A 374 -14.35 -18.14 16.32
N PRO A 375 -15.50 -18.61 15.78
CA PRO A 375 -15.95 -19.98 16.00
C PRO A 375 -14.93 -20.95 15.40
N TYR A 376 -14.62 -22.03 16.13
CA TYR A 376 -13.69 -23.08 15.72
C TYR A 376 -14.15 -23.70 14.39
N PHE A 377 -13.24 -23.83 13.41
CA PHE A 377 -13.48 -24.62 12.21
C PHE A 377 -13.20 -26.08 12.54
N GLU A 378 -14.23 -26.89 12.67
CA GLU A 378 -14.08 -28.36 12.70
C GLU A 378 -14.02 -28.87 11.26
N PHE A 379 -12.88 -29.45 10.88
CA PHE A 379 -12.77 -30.26 9.68
C PHE A 379 -13.25 -31.66 10.06
N GLY A 380 -14.34 -32.12 9.44
CA GLY A 380 -14.82 -33.49 9.58
C GLY A 380 -13.78 -34.47 9.05
N LEU A 381 -12.88 -34.90 9.93
CA LEU A 381 -12.30 -36.23 9.87
C LEU A 381 -13.27 -37.11 10.66
N ASP A 382 -13.76 -38.19 10.05
CA ASP A 382 -14.69 -39.15 10.66
C ASP A 382 -14.05 -39.87 11.87
N ASN A 383 -13.83 -39.14 12.97
CA ASN A 383 -13.46 -39.67 14.27
C ASN A 383 -14.68 -39.49 15.17
N GLU A 384 -15.43 -40.58 15.32
CA GLU A 384 -16.60 -40.70 16.18
C GLU A 384 -16.29 -40.24 17.61
N PHE A 385 -16.68 -39.02 17.95
CA PHE A 385 -16.87 -38.58 19.33
C PHE A 385 -18.36 -38.27 19.55
N PRO A 386 -19.10 -39.11 20.29
CA PRO A 386 -20.49 -38.83 20.61
C PRO A 386 -20.53 -37.84 21.77
N GLY A 387 -20.75 -36.56 21.47
CA GLY A 387 -20.90 -35.47 22.43
C GLY A 387 -22.07 -34.56 22.06
N ASP A 388 -23.19 -34.81 22.74
CA ASP A 388 -24.48 -34.12 22.68
C ASP A 388 -24.38 -32.57 22.60
N SER A 389 -24.87 -31.97 21.52
CA SER A 389 -24.98 -30.50 21.38
C SER A 389 -26.09 -30.06 20.41
N SER A 390 -27.24 -29.70 20.98
CA SER A 390 -28.41 -29.13 20.29
C SER A 390 -28.30 -27.60 20.11
N LEU A 391 -27.19 -27.12 19.55
CA LEU A 391 -27.06 -25.73 19.07
C LEU A 391 -26.94 -25.80 17.55
N GLY A 392 -27.91 -25.17 16.87
CA GLY A 392 -28.21 -25.31 15.45
C GLY A 392 -27.00 -25.60 14.57
N ASP A 393 -27.03 -26.80 13.98
CA ASP A 393 -26.08 -27.38 13.04
C ASP A 393 -25.87 -26.45 11.83
N SER A 394 -25.06 -25.41 12.01
CA SER A 394 -24.46 -24.67 10.92
C SER A 394 -23.39 -25.57 10.31
N GLY A 395 -23.85 -26.55 9.53
CA GLY A 395 -23.06 -27.63 8.96
C GLY A 395 -21.72 -27.10 8.45
N SER A 396 -20.64 -27.58 9.06
CA SER A 396 -19.29 -27.26 8.66
C SER A 396 -19.11 -27.73 7.22
N ALA A 397 -18.97 -26.78 6.29
CA ALA A 397 -18.75 -27.11 4.90
C ALA A 397 -17.41 -27.86 4.78
N ILE A 398 -17.48 -29.17 4.54
CA ILE A 398 -16.29 -30.01 4.30
C ILE A 398 -15.68 -29.55 2.97
N ILE A 399 -14.46 -29.00 3.03
CA ILE A 399 -13.70 -28.62 1.84
C ILE A 399 -13.02 -29.90 1.31
N PRO A 400 -13.24 -30.27 0.04
CA PRO A 400 -12.54 -31.42 -0.55
C PRO A 400 -11.01 -31.26 -0.44
N VAL A 401 -10.31 -32.35 -0.11
CA VAL A 401 -8.84 -32.37 0.04
C VAL A 401 -8.13 -31.87 -1.22
N ASP A 402 -8.73 -32.06 -2.39
CA ASP A 402 -8.23 -31.67 -3.71
C ASP A 402 -8.88 -30.39 -4.26
N ALA A 403 -9.53 -29.58 -3.42
CA ALA A 403 -10.26 -28.39 -3.86
C ALA A 403 -9.37 -27.25 -4.42
N LEU A 404 -8.05 -27.34 -4.29
CA LEU A 404 -7.10 -26.29 -4.72
C LEU A 404 -5.92 -26.88 -5.52
N PRO A 405 -6.16 -27.60 -6.64
CA PRO A 405 -5.12 -28.34 -7.34
C PRO A 405 -4.11 -27.43 -8.06
N MET A 406 -4.54 -26.21 -8.39
CA MET A 406 -3.80 -25.21 -9.16
C MET A 406 -3.25 -24.06 -8.31
N LEU A 407 -3.35 -24.14 -6.98
CA LEU A 407 -2.80 -23.12 -6.10
C LEU A 407 -1.27 -23.10 -6.19
N GLU A 408 -0.71 -21.98 -6.62
CA GLU A 408 0.73 -21.77 -6.83
C GLU A 408 1.36 -20.89 -5.75
N GLU A 409 0.61 -19.90 -5.26
CA GLU A 409 1.07 -18.92 -4.28
C GLU A 409 0.09 -18.79 -3.10
N LEU A 410 0.61 -18.89 -1.88
CA LEU A 410 -0.14 -18.67 -0.64
C LEU A 410 0.50 -17.55 0.18
N ARG A 411 -0.22 -16.47 0.45
CA ARG A 411 0.24 -15.39 1.33
C ARG A 411 -0.68 -15.23 2.52
N VAL A 412 -0.12 -15.23 3.72
CA VAL A 412 -0.86 -15.19 5.00
C VAL A 412 -0.25 -14.09 5.86
N ARG A 413 -0.98 -12.97 6.03
CA ARG A 413 -0.51 -11.83 6.82
C ARG A 413 -0.94 -11.86 8.26
N ASP A 414 -2.19 -12.21 8.53
CA ASP A 414 -2.77 -12.32 9.86
C ASP A 414 -3.67 -13.55 9.77
N SER A 415 -3.49 -14.57 10.61
CA SER A 415 -4.33 -15.76 10.55
C SER A 415 -4.35 -16.50 11.87
N ASN A 416 -5.39 -17.29 12.09
CA ASN A 416 -5.35 -18.32 13.12
C ASN A 416 -4.51 -19.51 12.62
N GLU A 417 -3.92 -20.25 13.55
CA GLU A 417 -3.21 -21.51 13.30
C GLU A 417 -4.13 -22.54 12.62
N SER A 418 -5.41 -22.58 12.98
CA SER A 418 -6.41 -23.49 12.38
C SER A 418 -6.53 -23.37 10.86
N PHE A 419 -6.31 -22.18 10.30
CA PHE A 419 -6.31 -21.99 8.85
C PHE A 419 -5.12 -22.68 8.16
N LEU A 420 -3.93 -22.62 8.77
CA LEU A 420 -2.78 -23.35 8.23
C LEU A 420 -2.91 -24.86 8.46
N THR A 421 -3.48 -25.27 9.58
CA THR A 421 -3.82 -26.68 9.84
C THR A 421 -4.77 -27.21 8.76
N ALA A 422 -5.82 -26.46 8.42
CA ALA A 422 -6.74 -26.79 7.32
C ALA A 422 -6.01 -27.01 6.00
N LEU A 423 -5.17 -26.04 5.59
CA LEU A 423 -4.42 -26.13 4.34
C LEU A 423 -3.37 -27.25 4.36
N SER A 424 -2.89 -27.66 5.54
CA SER A 424 -2.01 -28.82 5.69
C SER A 424 -2.73 -30.13 5.38
N LEU A 425 -4.06 -30.19 5.52
CA LEU A 425 -4.85 -31.37 5.15
C LEU A 425 -5.16 -31.44 3.65
N MET A 426 -4.96 -30.35 2.90
CA MET A 426 -5.26 -30.27 1.47
C MET A 426 -4.08 -30.72 0.60
N LYS A 427 -4.36 -31.25 -0.60
CA LYS A 427 -3.38 -31.60 -1.64
C LYS A 427 -3.06 -30.37 -2.51
N LEU A 428 -2.08 -29.58 -2.09
CA LEU A 428 -1.66 -28.37 -2.80
C LEU A 428 -0.56 -28.68 -3.84
N ALA A 429 -0.94 -29.39 -4.91
CA ALA A 429 0.04 -30.02 -5.78
C ALA A 429 0.96 -29.02 -6.52
N SER A 430 0.39 -27.87 -6.88
CA SER A 430 1.03 -26.82 -7.67
C SER A 430 1.70 -25.74 -6.81
N LEU A 431 1.69 -25.86 -5.48
CA LEU A 431 2.22 -24.82 -4.60
C LEU A 431 3.73 -24.69 -4.78
N ARG A 432 4.22 -23.46 -5.03
CA ARG A 432 5.63 -23.14 -5.22
C ARG A 432 6.11 -21.96 -4.36
N SER A 433 5.20 -21.06 -3.99
CA SER A 433 5.53 -19.88 -3.20
C SER A 433 4.61 -19.76 -1.98
N ALA A 434 5.19 -19.48 -0.82
CA ALA A 434 4.46 -19.21 0.41
C ALA A 434 4.99 -17.97 1.13
N ALA A 435 4.10 -17.17 1.73
CA ALA A 435 4.46 -16.03 2.56
C ALA A 435 3.72 -16.06 3.89
N PHE A 436 4.43 -16.09 5.01
CA PHE A 436 3.90 -16.05 6.37
C PHE A 436 4.37 -14.78 7.06
N LEU A 437 3.55 -13.72 7.01
CA LEU A 437 3.85 -12.39 7.52
C LEU A 437 3.33 -12.14 8.96
N CYS A 438 2.81 -13.18 9.63
CA CYS A 438 2.35 -13.17 11.02
C CYS A 438 3.09 -14.17 11.90
N HIS A 439 2.91 -14.00 13.21
CA HIS A 439 3.37 -14.90 14.27
C HIS A 439 2.55 -16.19 14.39
N VAL A 440 2.25 -16.84 13.27
CA VAL A 440 1.51 -18.11 13.26
C VAL A 440 2.50 -19.27 13.17
N ARG A 441 2.21 -20.35 13.91
CA ARG A 441 2.94 -21.62 13.79
C ARG A 441 2.67 -22.20 12.41
N SER A 442 3.66 -22.10 11.52
CA SER A 442 3.58 -22.64 10.15
C SER A 442 4.21 -24.03 10.02
N GLU A 443 4.72 -24.61 11.11
CA GLU A 443 5.51 -25.84 11.06
C GLU A 443 4.75 -27.03 10.47
N GLY A 444 3.50 -27.31 10.89
CA GLY A 444 2.72 -28.41 10.32
C GLY A 444 2.45 -28.25 8.82
N PHE A 445 2.24 -27.01 8.38
CA PHE A 445 2.09 -26.70 6.96
C PHE A 445 3.39 -26.92 6.20
N LEU A 446 4.53 -26.45 6.74
CA LEU A 446 5.84 -26.63 6.14
C LEU A 446 6.29 -28.10 6.13
N GLN A 447 5.93 -28.90 7.14
CA GLN A 447 6.17 -30.34 7.14
C GLN A 447 5.42 -31.03 5.99
N THR A 448 4.18 -30.61 5.73
CA THR A 448 3.36 -31.21 4.67
C THR A 448 3.79 -30.75 3.27
N HIS A 449 3.95 -29.44 3.09
CA HIS A 449 4.07 -28.82 1.76
C HIS A 449 5.43 -28.20 1.47
N GLY A 450 6.31 -28.07 2.47
CA GLY A 450 7.59 -27.36 2.36
C GLY A 450 8.53 -27.91 1.29
N HIS A 451 8.50 -29.23 1.05
CA HIS A 451 9.27 -29.87 -0.04
C HIS A 451 8.87 -29.41 -1.45
N ARG A 452 7.72 -28.74 -1.63
CA ARG A 452 7.27 -28.20 -2.93
C ARG A 452 7.62 -26.72 -3.11
N LEU A 453 8.02 -26.05 -2.04
CA LEU A 453 8.28 -24.61 -2.06
C LEU A 453 9.64 -24.30 -2.67
N ASN A 454 9.62 -23.43 -3.67
CA ASN A 454 10.81 -22.83 -4.28
C ASN A 454 11.09 -21.45 -3.68
N GLU A 455 10.06 -20.76 -3.20
CA GLU A 455 10.11 -19.44 -2.61
C GLU A 455 9.37 -19.41 -1.27
N LEU A 456 9.97 -18.77 -0.27
CA LEU A 456 9.38 -18.64 1.07
C LEU A 456 9.67 -17.26 1.65
N GLU A 457 8.62 -16.53 2.02
CA GLU A 457 8.70 -15.30 2.79
C GLU A 457 8.22 -15.59 4.23
N ILE A 458 9.03 -15.33 5.24
CA ILE A 458 8.73 -15.73 6.62
C ILE A 458 9.29 -14.72 7.63
N THR A 459 8.61 -14.50 8.75
CA THR A 459 9.15 -13.62 9.80
C THR A 459 10.25 -14.29 10.63
N ILE A 460 11.18 -13.50 11.17
CA ILE A 460 12.23 -13.95 12.09
C ILE A 460 11.63 -14.68 13.30
N VAL A 461 10.55 -14.15 13.87
CA VAL A 461 9.82 -14.81 14.97
C VAL A 461 9.30 -16.18 14.54
N SER A 462 8.68 -16.29 13.36
CA SER A 462 8.14 -17.56 12.88
C SER A 462 9.24 -18.60 12.64
N VAL A 463 10.41 -18.19 12.13
CA VAL A 463 11.60 -19.07 12.02
C VAL A 463 12.03 -19.57 13.40
N ASN A 464 12.10 -18.67 14.39
CA ASN A 464 12.55 -19.01 15.74
C ASN A 464 11.58 -19.95 16.49
N LEU A 465 10.30 -19.97 16.08
CA LEU A 465 9.28 -20.85 16.64
C LEU A 465 9.31 -22.28 16.07
N LEU A 466 10.05 -22.54 14.98
CA LEU A 466 10.16 -23.88 14.41
C LEU A 466 10.87 -24.84 15.36
N SER A 467 10.44 -26.10 15.41
CA SER A 467 11.14 -27.13 16.20
C SER A 467 12.44 -27.59 15.52
N VAL A 468 12.49 -27.58 14.19
CA VAL A 468 13.64 -27.98 13.36
C VAL A 468 14.15 -26.84 12.47
N CYS A 469 15.26 -27.08 11.77
CA CYS A 469 15.79 -26.13 10.79
C CYS A 469 14.83 -25.95 9.61
N ILE A 470 14.64 -24.70 9.17
CA ILE A 470 13.76 -24.35 8.04
C ILE A 470 14.10 -25.08 6.73
N PHE A 471 15.39 -25.30 6.45
CA PHE A 471 15.84 -25.98 5.24
C PHE A 471 15.61 -27.50 5.29
N ALA A 472 15.42 -28.08 6.49
CA ALA A 472 14.98 -29.46 6.61
C ALA A 472 13.50 -29.62 6.24
N LEU A 473 12.68 -28.60 6.50
CA LEU A 473 11.27 -28.56 6.11
C LEU A 473 11.10 -28.20 4.62
N CYS A 474 11.98 -27.36 4.08
CA CYS A 474 11.93 -26.85 2.71
C CYS A 474 13.23 -27.13 1.94
N PRO A 475 13.53 -28.40 1.60
CA PRO A 475 14.79 -28.77 0.96
C PRO A 475 14.97 -28.22 -0.48
N ASN A 476 13.88 -27.90 -1.17
CA ASN A 476 13.89 -27.39 -2.55
C ASN A 476 13.86 -25.86 -2.64
N LEU A 477 14.03 -25.17 -1.51
CA LEU A 477 13.93 -23.72 -1.46
C LEU A 477 15.10 -23.07 -2.21
N SER A 478 14.77 -22.25 -3.21
CA SER A 478 15.72 -21.53 -4.04
C SER A 478 15.91 -20.07 -3.61
N HIS A 479 14.86 -19.49 -3.04
CA HIS A 479 14.86 -18.12 -2.53
C HIS A 479 14.09 -18.06 -1.22
N ILE A 480 14.69 -17.44 -0.20
CA ILE A 480 14.01 -17.14 1.06
C ILE A 480 14.09 -15.64 1.36
N THR A 481 12.96 -15.06 1.77
CA THR A 481 12.87 -13.70 2.29
C THR A 481 12.52 -13.76 3.77
N VAL A 482 13.39 -13.23 4.61
CA VAL A 482 13.24 -13.20 6.07
C VAL A 482 12.87 -11.79 6.51
N LEU A 483 11.70 -11.66 7.13
CA LEU A 483 11.12 -10.38 7.53
C LEU A 483 11.24 -10.13 9.02
N SER A 484 11.48 -8.87 9.39
CA SER A 484 11.24 -8.41 10.75
C SER A 484 9.75 -8.12 10.95
N ALA A 485 9.11 -8.79 11.90
CA ALA A 485 7.68 -8.61 12.17
C ALA A 485 7.35 -7.27 12.87
N SER A 486 8.33 -6.66 13.54
CA SER A 486 8.14 -5.41 14.26
C SER A 486 9.40 -4.55 14.21
N SER A 487 9.28 -3.24 14.42
CA SER A 487 10.45 -2.35 14.51
C SER A 487 11.45 -2.73 15.62
N TYR A 488 11.07 -3.62 16.53
CA TYR A 488 11.89 -4.09 17.65
C TYR A 488 12.56 -5.44 17.39
N ASP A 489 12.05 -6.22 16.43
CA ASP A 489 12.62 -7.52 16.08
C ASP A 489 13.81 -7.33 15.13
N THR A 490 14.96 -7.13 15.75
CA THR A 490 16.16 -6.60 15.08
C THR A 490 17.33 -7.58 15.09
N ALA A 491 17.20 -8.64 15.88
CA ALA A 491 18.17 -9.71 15.97
C ALA A 491 18.08 -10.63 14.73
N PRO A 492 19.19 -11.27 14.33
CA PRO A 492 19.13 -12.32 13.32
C PRO A 492 18.29 -13.52 13.80
N PRO A 493 17.83 -14.39 12.89
CA PRO A 493 17.25 -15.68 13.24
C PRO A 493 18.18 -16.51 14.13
N ASN A 494 17.59 -17.40 14.93
CA ASN A 494 18.33 -18.38 15.71
C ASN A 494 19.11 -19.30 14.77
N GLU A 495 20.42 -19.41 14.98
CA GLU A 495 21.33 -20.20 14.16
C GLU A 495 20.90 -21.66 14.04
N ALA A 496 20.45 -22.32 15.11
CA ALA A 496 20.02 -23.72 15.06
C ALA A 496 18.71 -23.94 14.28
N LYS A 497 17.90 -22.88 14.10
CA LYS A 497 16.64 -22.93 13.34
C LYS A 497 16.82 -22.50 11.89
N PHE A 498 17.89 -21.75 11.60
CA PHE A 498 18.18 -21.28 10.27
C PHE A 498 19.24 -22.13 9.57
N LEU A 499 20.27 -22.59 10.27
CA LEU A 499 21.36 -23.38 9.70
C LEU A 499 21.05 -24.86 9.85
N SER A 500 21.16 -25.59 8.73
CA SER A 500 20.96 -27.03 8.70
C SER A 500 22.30 -27.75 8.79
N ARG A 501 22.34 -28.92 9.44
CA ARG A 501 23.48 -29.84 9.33
C ARG A 501 23.59 -30.44 7.93
N ASN A 502 22.47 -30.51 7.21
CA ASN A 502 22.41 -30.95 5.82
C ASN A 502 22.55 -29.73 4.89
N PRO A 503 23.36 -29.82 3.82
CA PRO A 503 23.51 -28.74 2.85
C PRO A 503 22.17 -28.31 2.23
N ALA A 504 21.86 -27.02 2.26
CA ALA A 504 20.70 -26.45 1.57
C ALA A 504 21.03 -26.25 0.09
N ALA A 505 21.17 -27.35 -0.64
CA ALA A 505 21.73 -27.37 -1.99
C ALA A 505 20.90 -26.57 -3.02
N SER A 506 19.61 -26.36 -2.81
CA SER A 506 18.77 -25.62 -3.76
C SER A 506 18.86 -24.09 -3.58
N LEU A 507 19.33 -23.61 -2.42
CA LEU A 507 19.21 -22.22 -2.02
C LEU A 507 20.21 -21.34 -2.77
N GLY A 508 19.70 -20.47 -3.65
CA GLY A 508 20.50 -19.54 -4.44
C GLY A 508 20.56 -18.12 -3.85
N ARG A 509 19.50 -17.72 -3.12
CA ARG A 509 19.36 -16.34 -2.62
C ARG A 509 18.65 -16.24 -1.26
N ILE A 510 19.14 -15.33 -0.42
CA ILE A 510 18.51 -14.95 0.85
C ILE A 510 18.32 -13.43 0.89
N ASP A 511 17.10 -12.97 1.17
CA ASP A 511 16.82 -11.56 1.39
C ASP A 511 16.40 -11.31 2.85
N PHE A 512 17.06 -10.38 3.54
CA PHE A 512 16.68 -9.93 4.87
C PHE A 512 16.05 -8.53 4.81
N ILE A 513 14.75 -8.45 5.12
CA ILE A 513 14.02 -7.18 5.22
C ILE A 513 13.86 -6.83 6.69
N VAL A 514 14.86 -6.13 7.21
CA VAL A 514 14.96 -5.74 8.63
C VAL A 514 15.06 -4.22 8.77
N PRO A 515 14.52 -3.62 9.84
CA PRO A 515 14.62 -2.18 10.05
C PRO A 515 16.08 -1.73 10.23
N LEU A 516 16.43 -0.53 9.77
CA LEU A 516 17.78 0.07 9.90
C LEU A 516 18.25 0.04 11.36
N GLN A 517 19.36 -0.66 11.62
CA GLN A 517 19.96 -0.76 12.95
C GLN A 517 21.23 0.07 13.08
N THR A 518 21.34 0.79 14.20
CA THR A 518 22.54 1.53 14.58
C THR A 518 23.16 1.04 15.89
N LYS A 519 22.49 0.13 16.61
CA LYS A 519 23.02 -0.36 17.88
C LYS A 519 24.11 -1.41 17.63
N LYS A 520 25.22 -1.24 18.34
CA LYS A 520 26.44 -2.03 18.14
C LYS A 520 26.24 -3.51 18.48
N ASP A 521 25.54 -3.80 19.56
CA ASP A 521 25.21 -5.15 20.03
C ASP A 521 24.43 -5.96 18.99
N ILE A 522 23.42 -5.35 18.36
CA ILE A 522 22.64 -5.99 17.31
C ILE A 522 23.52 -6.28 16.08
N LEU A 523 24.36 -5.33 15.68
CA LEU A 523 25.28 -5.50 14.56
C LEU A 523 26.31 -6.61 14.83
N THR A 524 26.81 -6.74 16.06
CA THR A 524 27.68 -7.85 16.47
C THR A 524 26.98 -9.19 16.30
N ARG A 525 25.71 -9.32 16.73
CA ARG A 525 24.94 -10.57 16.57
C ARG A 525 24.74 -10.95 15.10
N TRP A 526 24.54 -9.97 14.21
CA TRP A 526 24.49 -10.24 12.76
C TRP A 526 25.84 -10.68 12.20
N GLU A 527 26.95 -10.10 12.68
CA GLU A 527 28.30 -10.50 12.29
C GLU A 527 28.60 -11.95 12.72
N GLU A 528 28.21 -12.32 13.95
CA GLU A 528 28.28 -13.70 14.47
C GLU A 528 27.40 -14.65 13.67
N PHE A 529 26.15 -14.28 13.40
CA PHE A 529 25.23 -15.08 12.60
C PHE A 529 25.78 -15.37 11.20
N PHE A 530 26.25 -14.36 10.46
CA PHE A 530 26.85 -14.59 9.14
C PHE A 530 28.21 -15.28 9.21
N ALA A 531 28.89 -15.26 10.36
CA ALA A 531 30.14 -15.97 10.53
C ALA A 531 29.99 -17.50 10.47
N THR A 532 28.77 -18.00 10.63
CA THR A 532 28.43 -19.43 10.53
C THR A 532 28.16 -19.90 9.11
N PHE A 533 28.02 -18.99 8.14
CA PHE A 533 27.76 -19.34 6.75
C PHE A 533 29.03 -19.91 6.11
N SER A 534 28.89 -21.05 5.45
CA SER A 534 29.97 -21.72 4.70
C SER A 534 29.43 -22.25 3.38
N HIS A 535 30.33 -22.43 2.41
CA HIS A 535 30.00 -23.09 1.15
C HIS A 535 29.52 -24.54 1.36
N GLU A 536 29.97 -25.22 2.41
CA GLU A 536 29.51 -26.60 2.74
C GLU A 536 28.02 -26.63 3.10
N SER A 537 27.55 -25.67 3.91
CA SER A 537 26.14 -25.59 4.29
C SER A 537 25.27 -25.05 3.15
N PHE A 538 25.82 -24.22 2.27
CA PHE A 538 25.08 -23.53 1.21
C PHE A 538 25.83 -23.52 -0.14
N PRO A 539 25.98 -24.68 -0.80
CA PRO A 539 26.87 -24.80 -1.96
C PRO A 539 26.43 -23.97 -3.18
N ASN A 540 25.13 -23.68 -3.30
CA ASN A 540 24.59 -22.89 -4.42
C ASN A 540 24.18 -21.47 -4.03
N LEU A 541 24.38 -21.06 -2.77
CA LEU A 541 24.05 -19.70 -2.34
C LEU A 541 25.04 -18.73 -2.96
N ARG A 542 24.52 -17.74 -3.68
CA ARG A 542 25.34 -16.72 -4.36
C ARG A 542 25.02 -15.31 -3.88
N GLU A 543 23.80 -15.08 -3.43
CA GLU A 543 23.31 -13.73 -3.13
C GLU A 543 22.64 -13.64 -1.76
N ILE A 544 23.12 -12.72 -0.94
CA ILE A 544 22.52 -12.34 0.33
C ILE A 544 22.21 -10.85 0.26
N SER A 545 20.96 -10.45 0.41
CA SER A 545 20.54 -9.04 0.41
C SER A 545 20.09 -8.61 1.80
N ILE A 546 20.40 -7.36 2.19
CA ILE A 546 19.86 -6.76 3.41
C ILE A 546 19.35 -5.35 3.11
N ASP A 547 18.05 -5.13 3.27
CA ASP A 547 17.38 -3.85 2.92
C ASP A 547 17.77 -2.68 3.86
N CYS A 548 18.43 -3.00 4.98
CA CYS A 548 18.61 -2.06 6.05
C CYS A 548 19.86 -1.17 5.90
N PHE A 549 20.80 -1.44 4.98
CA PHE A 549 22.05 -0.67 4.91
C PHE A 549 22.41 -0.18 3.49
N ARG A 550 23.44 0.66 3.42
CA ARG A 550 24.09 1.11 2.18
C ARG A 550 25.59 0.94 2.32
N TRP A 551 26.28 0.65 1.23
CA TRP A 551 27.74 0.58 1.27
C TRP A 551 28.37 1.93 1.67
N PRO A 552 29.34 1.92 2.61
CA PRO A 552 30.10 3.12 2.95
C PRO A 552 30.91 3.61 1.74
N THR A 553 31.10 4.92 1.64
CA THR A 553 31.73 5.53 0.45
C THR A 553 33.16 6.02 0.69
N ASN A 554 33.56 6.18 1.96
CA ASN A 554 34.89 6.64 2.36
C ASN A 554 35.60 5.61 3.25
N GLU A 555 36.95 5.66 3.29
CA GLU A 555 37.79 4.70 3.99
C GLU A 555 37.50 4.59 5.49
N ARG A 556 37.19 5.72 6.14
CA ARG A 556 36.88 5.76 7.57
C ARG A 556 35.60 5.00 7.90
N GLU A 557 34.56 5.14 7.07
CA GLU A 557 33.31 4.39 7.22
C GLU A 557 33.50 2.92 6.84
N ILE A 558 34.27 2.63 5.79
CA ILE A 558 34.62 1.26 5.38
C ILE A 558 35.27 0.52 6.55
N ALA A 559 36.28 1.11 7.19
CA ALA A 559 37.00 0.50 8.31
C ALA A 559 36.11 0.22 9.53
N LYS A 560 35.05 1.00 9.73
CA LYS A 560 34.12 0.86 10.87
C LYS A 560 32.93 -0.04 10.57
N SER A 561 32.60 -0.25 9.30
CA SER A 561 31.37 -0.93 8.91
C SER A 561 31.44 -2.43 9.20
N PRO A 562 30.55 -2.99 10.05
CA PRO A 562 30.45 -4.44 10.24
C PRO A 562 30.04 -5.15 8.95
N TRP A 563 29.18 -4.53 8.14
CA TRP A 563 28.73 -5.09 6.87
C TRP A 563 29.86 -5.28 5.85
N VAL A 564 30.92 -4.47 5.90
CA VAL A 564 32.10 -4.68 5.06
C VAL A 564 32.84 -5.93 5.48
N ARG A 565 33.05 -6.13 6.80
CA ARG A 565 33.72 -7.35 7.31
C ARG A 565 32.92 -8.60 6.99
N VAL A 566 31.60 -8.56 7.18
CA VAL A 566 30.69 -9.64 6.79
C VAL A 566 30.78 -9.92 5.28
N ALA A 567 30.73 -8.89 4.44
CA ALA A 567 30.84 -9.05 2.99
C ALA A 567 32.17 -9.68 2.55
N GLU A 568 33.28 -9.26 3.16
CA GLU A 568 34.61 -9.82 2.87
C GLU A 568 34.74 -11.27 3.33
N LYS A 569 34.09 -11.64 4.43
CA LYS A 569 34.03 -13.03 4.89
C LYS A 569 33.19 -13.89 3.94
N LEU A 570 31.98 -13.46 3.60
CA LEU A 570 31.10 -14.16 2.67
C LEU A 570 31.73 -14.32 1.28
N LEU A 571 32.46 -13.31 0.80
CA LEU A 571 33.12 -13.37 -0.50
C LEU A 571 34.19 -14.48 -0.58
N LYS A 572 34.82 -14.86 0.55
CA LYS A 572 35.76 -16.00 0.58
C LYS A 572 35.06 -17.34 0.37
N GLU A 573 33.78 -17.40 0.66
CA GLU A 573 32.91 -18.57 0.50
C GLU A 573 32.09 -18.50 -0.82
N ASP A 574 32.48 -17.64 -1.76
CA ASP A 574 31.77 -17.38 -3.04
C ASP A 574 30.33 -16.84 -2.87
N MET A 575 30.06 -16.15 -1.75
CA MET A 575 28.76 -15.51 -1.46
C MET A 575 28.85 -13.99 -1.53
N HIS A 576 27.89 -13.34 -2.20
CA HIS A 576 27.85 -11.88 -2.33
C HIS A 576 26.83 -11.25 -1.41
N LEU A 577 27.29 -10.36 -0.53
CA LEU A 577 26.40 -9.46 0.22
C LEU A 577 26.01 -8.25 -0.65
N MET A 578 24.70 -7.94 -0.69
CA MET A 578 24.09 -6.83 -1.42
C MET A 578 23.43 -5.84 -0.46
N ASP A 579 23.53 -4.55 -0.78
CA ASP A 579 22.81 -3.50 -0.06
C ASP A 579 21.39 -3.32 -0.59
N LYS A 580 20.62 -2.42 0.03
CA LYS A 580 19.22 -2.13 -0.37
C LYS A 580 19.01 -1.64 -1.80
N THR A 581 20.08 -1.30 -2.52
CA THR A 581 20.04 -0.90 -3.93
C THR A 581 20.39 -2.04 -4.87
N GLY A 582 20.61 -3.25 -4.35
CA GLY A 582 21.06 -4.42 -5.10
C GLY A 582 22.53 -4.36 -5.49
N LYS A 583 23.33 -3.46 -4.88
CA LYS A 583 24.75 -3.36 -5.21
C LYS A 583 25.56 -4.35 -4.38
N LYS A 584 26.44 -5.11 -5.03
CA LYS A 584 27.40 -6.03 -4.39
C LYS A 584 28.58 -5.24 -3.79
N TRP A 585 29.09 -5.67 -2.65
CA TRP A 585 30.38 -5.17 -2.15
C TRP A 585 31.48 -5.49 -3.15
N ARG A 586 32.32 -4.51 -3.46
CA ARG A 586 33.55 -4.71 -4.22
C ARG A 586 34.70 -4.33 -3.31
N SER A 587 35.55 -5.31 -2.99
CA SER A 587 36.75 -5.04 -2.20
C SER A 587 37.54 -3.94 -2.91
N ARG A 588 37.70 -2.81 -2.21
CA ARG A 588 38.62 -1.79 -2.68
C ARG A 588 39.99 -2.31 -2.31
N LEU A 589 40.71 -2.83 -3.31
CA LEU A 589 42.12 -3.16 -3.17
C LEU A 589 42.77 -1.99 -2.43
N LYS A 590 43.31 -2.27 -1.25
CA LYS A 590 44.32 -1.38 -0.67
C LYS A 590 45.35 -1.29 -1.77
N MET A 591 45.46 -0.16 -2.46
CA MET A 591 46.61 0.12 -3.31
C MET A 591 47.79 -0.17 -2.38
N LYS A 592 48.46 -1.32 -2.59
CA LYS A 592 49.74 -1.57 -1.95
C LYS A 592 50.53 -0.36 -2.36
N ARG A 593 50.85 0.52 -1.40
CA ARG A 593 51.93 1.48 -1.61
C ARG A 593 53.10 0.60 -2.00
N ILE A 594 53.42 0.64 -3.29
CA ILE A 594 54.69 0.12 -3.77
C ILE A 594 55.65 1.11 -3.13
N ASP A 595 56.17 0.77 -1.96
CA ASP A 595 57.20 1.53 -1.30
C ASP A 595 58.37 1.54 -2.28
N GLY A 596 58.52 2.66 -3.00
CA GLY A 596 59.59 2.87 -3.94
C GLY A 596 60.89 2.95 -3.17
N THR A 597 61.55 1.82 -2.98
CA THR A 597 63.00 1.77 -2.80
C THR A 597 63.61 1.94 -4.19
N GLY A 598 63.81 3.19 -4.56
CA GLY A 598 64.74 3.63 -5.60
C GLY A 598 65.90 4.34 -4.93
#